data_AF-A0A2A4INU2-F1
#
_entry.id   AF-A0A2A4INU2-F1
#
_cell.length_a   1.000
_cell.length_b   1.000
_cell.length_c   1.000
_cell.angle_alpha   90.00
_cell.angle_beta   90.00
_cell.angle_gamma   90.00
#
_symmetry.space_group_name_H-M   'P 1'
#
loop_
_entity.id
_entity.type
_entity.pdbx_description
1 polymer ?
#
loop_
_entity_poly.entity_id
_entity_poly.type
_entity_poly.pdbx_seq_one_letter_code
_entity_poly.pdbx_strand_id
1 'polypeptide(L)'
;MKNRLYLILFLLIFIIVLIVSCKGINLLSPIHIPPPTDFRLPEDTIPSHVDVNPVPAKDGEVFGGFQRKFKYQGKWYILADYMYDYDPKSKTLNKKAEDIILQIDESGNIVVYDKDSKGYDDLLRMNVIEENRVLYEDYYYGKYSYSSSSFYTTDCKGEEGYHSFRTGITFNNEIRTSSDLINWTTEGSDDNIYKTFPSVSTDPNASFQGRFGVSSYKIVEFKNYIYVIGLKEDFDEQNPSGCRNTSLGTFTVSKNVYYRIDKNKDTSIGANWEKINTPWGQRSYPNIRYDKDKIYVAKGEREYWEWISPPYWTSKKESFENDNTIWSTTDGVNWQVEPNSSAYNNAKYLSTTGGDLPYIQKKIRTPEEPNWIKLDNGRYYKSDNSPYGTYRINNKYYYVPIPPYEEIEAAYDSGQEYFTITEAHIKSAGLNQFLTKDKEPNKDEDWTVITPIDYTDKLMVWQSGGEKVMLNIDNKAVQLVDYEQIEVMYNTIKEYSIVINYLRKTAKEFRDGTYWSDVANSYIKDVRVGMEYDARADMLELLMNNREYIMPNEAVTHYTVEFKY
;
A
#
# COMPACT_ATOMS: atom_id res chain seq x y z
N MET A 1 -21.59 -45.54 -67.39
CA MET A 1 -20.59 -44.55 -67.87
C MET A 1 -20.81 -43.13 -67.33
N LYS A 2 -22.05 -42.63 -67.18
CA LYS A 2 -22.31 -41.27 -66.64
C LYS A 2 -21.76 -41.01 -65.22
N ASN A 3 -21.87 -41.95 -64.27
CA ASN A 3 -21.41 -41.72 -62.88
C ASN A 3 -19.89 -41.70 -62.70
N ARG A 4 -19.11 -42.35 -63.59
CA ARG A 4 -17.63 -42.26 -63.55
C ARG A 4 -17.13 -40.92 -64.11
N LEU A 5 -17.85 -40.33 -65.06
CA LEU A 5 -17.49 -39.03 -65.63
C LEU A 5 -17.65 -37.90 -64.59
N TYR A 6 -18.74 -37.93 -63.80
CA TYR A 6 -18.93 -36.94 -62.72
C TYR A 6 -17.89 -37.08 -61.60
N LEU A 7 -17.49 -38.30 -61.26
CA LEU A 7 -16.44 -38.53 -60.26
C LEU A 7 -15.08 -37.99 -60.73
N ILE A 8 -14.74 -38.22 -62.01
CA ILE A 8 -13.52 -37.69 -62.63
C ILE A 8 -13.57 -36.16 -62.70
N LEU A 9 -14.71 -35.59 -63.08
CA LEU A 9 -14.88 -34.13 -63.15
C LEU A 9 -14.77 -33.49 -61.76
N PHE A 10 -15.35 -34.13 -60.73
CA PHE A 10 -15.28 -33.66 -59.35
C PHE A 10 -13.86 -33.74 -58.79
N LEU A 11 -13.13 -34.84 -59.06
CA LEU A 11 -11.72 -34.98 -58.69
C LEU A 11 -10.84 -33.94 -59.40
N LEU A 12 -11.11 -33.63 -60.67
CA LEU A 12 -10.39 -32.59 -61.41
C LEU A 12 -10.64 -31.20 -60.83
N ILE A 13 -11.89 -30.88 -60.48
CA ILE A 13 -12.24 -29.61 -59.82
C ILE A 13 -11.58 -29.55 -58.43
N PHE A 14 -11.59 -30.65 -57.67
CA PHE A 14 -10.97 -30.70 -56.34
C PHE A 14 -9.45 -30.51 -56.39
N ILE A 15 -8.79 -31.11 -57.40
CA ILE A 15 -7.35 -30.91 -57.64
C ILE A 15 -7.06 -29.48 -58.09
N ILE A 16 -7.90 -28.87 -58.95
CA ILE A 16 -7.73 -27.46 -59.34
C ILE A 16 -7.91 -26.53 -58.14
N VAL A 17 -8.89 -26.78 -57.26
CA VAL A 17 -9.08 -26.00 -56.03
C VAL A 17 -7.89 -26.17 -55.08
N LEU A 18 -7.33 -27.38 -54.95
CA LEU A 18 -6.11 -27.61 -54.16
C LEU A 18 -4.87 -26.94 -54.76
N ILE A 19 -4.72 -26.89 -56.09
CA ILE A 19 -3.60 -26.19 -56.75
C ILE A 19 -3.74 -24.66 -56.64
N VAL A 20 -4.96 -24.13 -56.74
CA VAL A 20 -5.24 -22.69 -56.57
C VAL A 20 -5.14 -22.29 -55.09
N SER A 21 -5.49 -23.18 -54.16
CA SER A 21 -5.31 -22.99 -52.71
C SER A 21 -3.89 -23.26 -52.21
N CYS A 22 -3.00 -23.78 -53.06
CA CYS A 22 -1.56 -23.91 -52.84
C CYS A 22 -0.74 -22.94 -53.70
N LYS A 23 -1.33 -21.82 -54.14
CA LYS A 23 -0.54 -20.59 -54.22
C LYS A 23 -0.41 -20.07 -52.79
N GLY A 24 0.71 -20.40 -52.15
CA GLY A 24 1.11 -19.77 -50.90
C GLY A 24 0.98 -18.27 -51.05
N ILE A 25 -0.01 -17.70 -50.37
CA ILE A 25 -0.05 -16.27 -50.12
C ILE A 25 1.13 -16.05 -49.17
N ASN A 26 2.27 -15.71 -49.77
CA ASN A 26 3.41 -15.22 -49.05
C ASN A 26 3.00 -13.82 -48.55
N LEU A 27 2.45 -13.75 -47.34
CA LEU A 27 2.08 -12.51 -46.64
C LEU A 27 3.29 -11.60 -46.36
N LEU A 28 4.50 -12.02 -46.74
CA LEU A 28 5.76 -11.29 -46.63
C LEU A 28 6.45 -11.17 -48.00
N SER A 29 5.73 -10.73 -49.04
CA SER A 29 6.41 -10.23 -50.24
C SER A 29 7.03 -8.86 -49.94
N PRO A 30 8.29 -8.57 -50.32
CA PRO A 30 8.97 -7.31 -49.98
C PRO A 30 8.41 -6.06 -50.67
N ILE A 31 7.29 -6.16 -51.39
CA ILE A 31 6.77 -5.09 -52.25
C ILE A 31 5.67 -4.28 -51.53
N HIS A 32 5.03 -4.83 -50.50
CA HIS A 32 4.04 -4.14 -49.67
C HIS A 32 4.29 -4.39 -48.19
N ILE A 33 5.44 -3.91 -47.70
CA ILE A 33 5.51 -3.51 -46.30
C ILE A 33 4.56 -2.31 -46.21
N PRO A 34 3.46 -2.36 -45.43
CA PRO A 34 2.72 -1.14 -45.15
C PRO A 34 3.75 -0.12 -44.65
N PRO A 35 3.68 1.18 -45.05
CA PRO A 35 4.57 2.17 -44.45
C PRO A 35 4.51 1.96 -42.93
N PRO A 36 5.66 2.05 -42.22
CA PRO A 36 5.69 1.89 -40.78
C PRO A 36 4.49 2.64 -40.22
N THR A 37 3.64 1.94 -39.46
CA THR A 37 2.54 2.62 -38.76
C THR A 37 3.18 3.82 -38.09
N ASP A 38 2.80 5.01 -38.51
CA ASP A 38 3.41 6.22 -37.99
C ASP A 38 2.89 6.37 -36.56
N PHE A 39 3.65 5.83 -35.61
CA PHE A 39 3.40 5.98 -34.18
C PHE A 39 3.79 7.37 -33.69
N ARG A 40 4.27 8.24 -34.60
CA ARG A 40 4.45 9.64 -34.29
C ARG A 40 3.07 10.25 -34.10
N LEU A 41 2.87 10.81 -32.92
CA LEU A 41 1.83 11.79 -32.66
C LEU A 41 1.81 12.79 -33.85
N PRO A 42 0.63 13.14 -34.42
CA PRO A 42 0.57 14.17 -35.45
C PRO A 42 1.32 15.42 -34.99
N GLU A 43 2.11 16.08 -35.84
CA GLU A 43 2.94 17.24 -35.45
C GLU A 43 2.12 18.31 -34.69
N ASP A 44 0.83 18.45 -35.00
CA ASP A 44 -0.13 19.33 -34.32
C ASP A 44 -0.51 18.92 -32.87
N THR A 45 0.08 17.84 -32.34
CA THR A 45 -0.29 17.26 -31.04
C THR A 45 0.81 17.31 -29.98
N ILE A 46 2.00 17.78 -30.32
CA ILE A 46 3.04 18.12 -29.35
C ILE A 46 3.14 19.65 -29.32
N PRO A 47 3.18 20.30 -28.14
CA PRO A 47 3.39 21.75 -28.10
C PRO A 47 4.62 22.14 -28.91
N SER A 48 4.47 23.07 -29.85
CA SER A 48 5.60 23.64 -30.60
C SER A 48 6.49 24.51 -29.71
N HIS A 49 5.94 25.03 -28.60
CA HIS A 49 6.68 25.82 -27.62
C HIS A 49 6.11 25.65 -26.20
N VAL A 50 6.95 25.80 -25.18
CA VAL A 50 6.54 25.79 -23.77
C VAL A 50 7.13 27.01 -23.08
N ASP A 51 6.30 27.87 -22.49
CA ASP A 51 6.81 28.96 -21.65
C ASP A 51 6.86 28.52 -20.19
N VAL A 52 8.02 28.70 -19.57
CA VAL A 52 8.25 28.40 -18.16
C VAL A 52 8.57 29.71 -17.42
N ASN A 53 7.68 30.10 -16.52
CA ASN A 53 7.79 31.36 -15.79
C ASN A 53 7.99 31.09 -14.29
N PRO A 54 9.17 31.37 -13.72
CA PRO A 54 9.40 31.21 -12.29
C PRO A 54 8.59 32.23 -11.49
N VAL A 55 8.05 31.80 -10.35
CA VAL A 55 7.44 32.69 -9.36
C VAL A 55 8.38 32.83 -8.17
N PRO A 56 9.03 34.01 -8.00
CA PRO A 56 9.99 34.24 -6.94
C PRO A 56 9.38 34.00 -5.56
N ALA A 57 10.14 33.37 -4.68
CA ALA A 57 9.79 33.24 -3.27
C ALA A 57 9.83 34.61 -2.59
N LYS A 58 8.82 34.87 -1.77
CA LYS A 58 8.80 36.06 -0.91
C LYS A 58 9.83 35.85 0.20
N ASP A 59 10.80 36.77 0.29
CA ASP A 59 11.84 36.76 1.33
C ASP A 59 12.63 35.43 1.42
N GLY A 60 12.72 34.68 0.32
CA GLY A 60 13.42 33.38 0.28
C GLY A 60 12.62 32.19 0.84
N GLU A 61 11.35 32.37 1.18
CA GLU A 61 10.48 31.33 1.75
C GLU A 61 10.11 30.24 0.73
N VAL A 62 10.56 29.01 0.98
CA VAL A 62 10.37 27.86 0.08
C VAL A 62 9.97 26.59 0.84
N PHE A 63 9.49 25.57 0.14
CA PHE A 63 8.87 24.38 0.73
C PHE A 63 9.44 23.07 0.15
N GLY A 64 9.29 21.97 0.86
CA GLY A 64 9.70 20.64 0.39
C GLY A 64 9.04 19.49 1.14
N GLY A 65 9.24 18.27 0.65
CA GLY A 65 8.64 17.04 1.16
C GLY A 65 7.14 16.97 0.90
N PHE A 66 6.74 17.12 -0.36
CA PHE A 66 5.32 17.15 -0.71
C PHE A 66 4.65 15.76 -0.61
N GLN A 67 3.85 15.56 0.43
CA GLN A 67 3.23 14.27 0.74
C GLN A 67 1.87 14.05 0.07
N ARG A 68 1.08 15.11 -0.08
CA ARG A 68 -0.31 15.00 -0.57
C ARG A 68 -0.82 16.32 -1.11
N LYS A 69 -1.67 16.26 -2.13
CA LYS A 69 -2.52 17.37 -2.60
C LYS A 69 -3.99 16.95 -2.62
N PHE A 70 -4.90 17.88 -2.36
CA PHE A 70 -6.34 17.66 -2.39
C PHE A 70 -7.12 18.96 -2.55
N LYS A 71 -8.37 18.87 -3.00
CA LYS A 71 -9.30 20.01 -3.00
C LYS A 71 -10.27 19.92 -1.82
N TYR A 72 -10.48 21.04 -1.15
CA TYR A 72 -11.50 21.18 -0.10
C TYR A 72 -12.10 22.58 -0.18
N GLN A 73 -13.43 22.68 -0.13
CA GLN A 73 -14.17 23.96 -0.24
C GLN A 73 -13.73 24.83 -1.43
N GLY A 74 -13.49 24.21 -2.59
CA GLY A 74 -13.09 24.89 -3.82
C GLY A 74 -11.63 25.33 -3.88
N LYS A 75 -10.83 25.10 -2.85
CA LYS A 75 -9.41 25.49 -2.80
C LYS A 75 -8.48 24.29 -2.85
N TRP A 76 -7.28 24.51 -3.38
CA TRP A 76 -6.20 23.53 -3.37
C TRP A 76 -5.46 23.59 -2.03
N TYR A 77 -5.19 22.41 -1.47
CA TYR A 77 -4.35 22.22 -0.30
C TYR A 77 -3.26 21.22 -0.57
N ILE A 78 -2.08 21.47 0.00
CA ILE A 78 -0.89 20.64 -0.18
C ILE A 78 -0.19 20.47 1.17
N LEU A 79 0.18 19.22 1.47
CA LEU A 79 0.96 18.86 2.64
C LEU A 79 2.44 18.85 2.25
N ALA A 80 3.24 19.67 2.92
CA ALA A 80 4.69 19.72 2.76
C ALA A 80 5.35 19.46 4.11
N ASP A 81 6.33 18.56 4.16
CA ASP A 81 7.02 18.20 5.40
C ASP A 81 7.83 19.39 5.95
N TYR A 82 8.38 20.24 5.08
CA TYR A 82 9.32 21.28 5.48
C TYR A 82 9.09 22.63 4.82
N MET A 83 9.38 23.68 5.60
CA MET A 83 9.49 25.07 5.18
C MET A 83 10.91 25.58 5.44
N TYR A 84 11.47 26.35 4.52
CA TYR A 84 12.85 26.84 4.58
C TYR A 84 12.95 28.34 4.24
N ASP A 85 13.99 28.99 4.78
CA ASP A 85 14.57 30.20 4.20
C ASP A 85 15.74 29.81 3.29
N TYR A 86 15.60 30.12 2.00
CA TYR A 86 16.64 29.93 1.02
C TYR A 86 17.44 31.22 0.80
N ASP A 87 18.76 31.15 0.97
CA ASP A 87 19.68 32.22 0.58
C ASP A 87 20.36 31.90 -0.77
N PRO A 88 19.98 32.57 -1.86
CA PRO A 88 20.55 32.32 -3.18
C PRO A 88 22.05 32.64 -3.28
N LYS A 89 22.59 33.53 -2.43
CA LYS A 89 24.01 33.91 -2.47
C LYS A 89 24.90 32.84 -1.89
N SER A 90 24.51 32.26 -0.76
CA SER A 90 25.27 31.20 -0.11
C SER A 90 24.85 29.80 -0.54
N LYS A 91 23.75 29.67 -1.30
CA LYS A 91 23.13 28.41 -1.71
C LYS A 91 22.77 27.53 -0.49
N THR A 92 22.27 28.16 0.57
CA THR A 92 21.93 27.47 1.83
C THR A 92 20.43 27.47 2.10
N LEU A 93 19.95 26.37 2.68
CA LEU A 93 18.58 26.23 3.19
C LEU A 93 18.63 26.24 4.71
N ASN A 94 17.81 27.10 5.32
CA ASN A 94 17.64 27.16 6.76
C ASN A 94 16.21 26.73 7.08
N LYS A 95 16.05 25.54 7.64
CA LYS A 95 14.73 25.01 8.01
C LYS A 95 14.05 25.90 9.04
N LYS A 96 12.79 26.24 8.79
CA LYS A 96 11.96 27.15 9.59
C LYS A 96 10.86 26.44 10.38
N ALA A 97 10.21 25.46 9.77
CA ALA A 97 9.07 24.76 10.35
C ALA A 97 8.91 23.37 9.70
N GLU A 98 8.12 22.53 10.35
CA GLU A 98 7.73 21.20 9.89
C GLU A 98 6.20 21.14 9.70
N ASP A 99 5.70 20.07 9.07
CA ASP A 99 4.27 19.74 9.02
C ASP A 99 3.40 20.90 8.52
N ILE A 100 3.66 21.31 7.28
CA ILE A 100 3.10 22.51 6.66
C ILE A 100 1.85 22.17 5.86
N ILE A 101 0.77 22.90 6.12
CA ILE A 101 -0.42 22.91 5.27
C ILE A 101 -0.34 24.17 4.40
N LEU A 102 -0.17 23.97 3.11
CA LEU A 102 -0.22 25.03 2.11
C LEU A 102 -1.63 25.12 1.55
N GLN A 103 -2.12 26.34 1.36
CA GLN A 103 -3.31 26.63 0.56
C GLN A 103 -2.87 27.38 -0.69
N ILE A 104 -3.46 27.04 -1.83
CA ILE A 104 -3.24 27.79 -3.06
C ILE A 104 -4.51 28.55 -3.42
N ASP A 105 -4.35 29.86 -3.64
CA ASP A 105 -5.43 30.73 -4.05
C ASP A 105 -5.77 30.59 -5.55
N GLU A 106 -6.84 31.25 -5.98
CA GLU A 106 -7.31 31.24 -7.38
C GLU A 106 -6.27 31.82 -8.35
N SER A 107 -5.35 32.67 -7.86
CA SER A 107 -4.28 33.24 -8.68
C SER A 107 -3.04 32.34 -8.77
N GLY A 108 -3.04 31.20 -8.09
CA GLY A 108 -1.90 30.29 -8.01
C GLY A 108 -0.87 30.65 -6.94
N ASN A 109 -1.14 31.64 -6.09
CA ASN A 109 -0.22 31.99 -5.02
C ASN A 109 -0.32 30.99 -3.86
N ILE A 110 0.84 30.58 -3.38
CA ILE A 110 0.98 29.67 -2.24
C ILE A 110 0.95 30.49 -0.96
N VAL A 111 0.06 30.10 -0.04
CA VAL A 111 -0.07 30.68 1.30
C VAL A 111 0.10 29.58 2.33
N VAL A 112 0.91 29.82 3.35
CA VAL A 112 0.98 28.94 4.53
C VAL A 112 -0.33 29.06 5.29
N TYR A 113 -1.15 28.01 5.21
CA TYR A 113 -2.43 27.92 5.91
C TYR A 113 -2.22 27.57 7.39
N ASP A 114 -1.31 26.62 7.64
CA ASP A 114 -0.85 26.26 8.98
C ASP A 114 0.57 25.68 8.91
N LYS A 115 1.30 25.74 10.02
CA LYS A 115 2.66 25.19 10.14
C LYS A 115 2.87 24.60 11.53
N ASP A 116 3.78 23.65 11.63
CA ASP A 116 3.92 22.80 12.81
C ASP A 116 2.53 22.22 13.18
N SER A 117 1.79 21.81 12.14
CA SER A 117 0.34 21.64 12.22
C SER A 117 -0.02 20.35 12.93
N LYS A 118 -0.87 20.46 13.96
CA LYS A 118 -1.43 19.30 14.64
C LYS A 118 -2.35 18.46 13.74
N GLY A 119 -2.88 19.05 12.67
CA GLY A 119 -3.76 18.36 11.74
C GLY A 119 -3.03 17.59 10.63
N TYR A 120 -1.70 17.75 10.51
CA TYR A 120 -0.91 17.20 9.41
C TYR A 120 -1.02 15.67 9.31
N ASP A 121 -0.79 14.97 10.42
CA ASP A 121 -0.90 13.51 10.50
C ASP A 121 -2.30 12.99 10.18
N ASP A 122 -3.34 13.67 10.68
CA ASP A 122 -4.73 13.33 10.40
C ASP A 122 -5.04 13.54 8.89
N LEU A 123 -4.50 14.59 8.26
CA LEU A 123 -4.64 14.87 6.82
C LEU A 123 -3.89 13.86 5.93
N LEU A 124 -2.76 13.32 6.38
CA LEU A 124 -2.10 12.20 5.69
C LEU A 124 -3.00 10.96 5.65
N ARG A 125 -3.77 10.72 6.72
CA ARG A 125 -4.70 9.57 6.83
C ARG A 125 -6.08 9.80 6.23
N MET A 126 -6.46 11.07 6.04
CA MET A 126 -7.72 11.49 5.43
C MET A 126 -8.08 10.62 4.22
N ASN A 127 -9.31 10.12 4.14
CA ASN A 127 -9.72 9.30 3.00
C ASN A 127 -11.11 9.62 2.46
N VAL A 128 -11.80 10.58 3.08
CA VAL A 128 -13.07 11.11 2.63
C VAL A 128 -13.08 12.63 2.79
N ILE A 129 -13.53 13.32 1.75
CA ILE A 129 -13.75 14.76 1.70
C ILE A 129 -15.23 14.98 1.40
N GLU A 130 -15.92 15.61 2.35
CA GLU A 130 -17.31 16.05 2.23
C GLU A 130 -17.34 17.58 2.02
N GLU A 131 -18.51 18.14 1.71
CA GLU A 131 -18.65 19.59 1.40
C GLU A 131 -18.16 20.50 2.54
N ASN A 132 -18.41 20.11 3.79
CA ASN A 132 -18.19 20.92 4.99
C ASN A 132 -17.21 20.32 6.01
N ARG A 133 -16.65 19.13 5.71
CA ARG A 133 -15.65 18.49 6.56
C ARG A 133 -14.83 17.46 5.80
N VAL A 134 -13.67 17.14 6.34
CA VAL A 134 -12.84 16.01 5.95
C VAL A 134 -12.88 14.96 7.05
N LEU A 135 -12.66 13.69 6.69
CA LEU A 135 -12.59 12.62 7.66
C LEU A 135 -11.74 11.43 7.20
N TYR A 136 -11.41 10.57 8.16
CA TYR A 136 -10.99 9.21 7.87
C TYR A 136 -11.56 8.18 8.84
N GLU A 137 -11.77 6.99 8.28
CA GLU A 137 -12.00 5.74 8.99
C GLU A 137 -10.66 5.01 9.14
N ASP A 138 -10.18 4.81 10.38
CA ASP A 138 -8.92 4.10 10.63
C ASP A 138 -9.04 2.60 10.24
N TYR A 139 -7.94 1.87 10.28
CA TYR A 139 -7.89 0.44 9.98
C TYR A 139 -8.71 -0.41 10.96
N TYR A 140 -9.01 0.13 12.15
CA TYR A 140 -9.89 -0.50 13.14
C TYR A 140 -11.39 -0.28 12.90
N TYR A 141 -11.77 0.68 12.04
CA TYR A 141 -13.18 0.95 11.76
C TYR A 141 -13.88 -0.30 11.23
N GLY A 142 -15.02 -0.62 11.85
CA GLY A 142 -15.85 -1.77 11.55
C GLY A 142 -15.34 -3.09 12.13
N LYS A 143 -14.24 -3.08 12.92
CA LYS A 143 -13.73 -4.30 13.54
C LYS A 143 -14.48 -4.64 14.82
N TYR A 144 -14.78 -5.91 14.96
CA TYR A 144 -15.33 -6.49 16.18
C TYR A 144 -14.24 -6.94 17.13
N SER A 145 -14.45 -6.68 18.42
CA SER A 145 -13.54 -6.98 19.53
C SER A 145 -14.32 -7.55 20.70
N TYR A 146 -13.62 -8.12 21.68
CA TYR A 146 -14.24 -8.50 22.95
C TYR A 146 -14.23 -7.33 23.92
N SER A 147 -15.37 -7.04 24.55
CA SER A 147 -15.38 -6.27 25.79
C SER A 147 -15.06 -7.19 26.96
N SER A 148 -14.38 -6.68 27.98
CA SER A 148 -13.94 -7.47 29.13
C SER A 148 -14.12 -6.71 30.43
N SER A 149 -14.21 -7.45 31.53
CA SER A 149 -14.19 -6.92 32.88
C SER A 149 -13.32 -7.83 33.75
N SER A 150 -12.99 -7.36 34.95
CA SER A 150 -12.13 -8.06 35.88
C SER A 150 -12.49 -7.77 37.32
N PHE A 151 -12.09 -8.68 38.21
CA PHE A 151 -12.24 -8.53 39.65
C PHE A 151 -11.12 -9.27 40.37
N TYR A 152 -10.98 -8.99 41.66
CA TYR A 152 -10.01 -9.63 42.54
C TYR A 152 -10.69 -10.53 43.55
N THR A 153 -10.01 -11.61 43.92
CA THR A 153 -10.35 -12.45 45.07
C THR A 153 -9.16 -12.55 46.00
N THR A 154 -9.37 -13.12 47.19
CA THR A 154 -8.30 -13.41 48.15
C THR A 154 -8.16 -14.92 48.28
N ASP A 155 -6.96 -15.42 48.04
CA ASP A 155 -6.66 -16.84 48.13
C ASP A 155 -6.56 -17.33 49.59
N CYS A 156 -6.32 -18.64 49.76
CA CYS A 156 -6.22 -19.26 51.09
C CYS A 156 -5.00 -18.81 51.91
N LYS A 157 -4.05 -18.09 51.30
CA LYS A 157 -2.86 -17.52 51.94
C LYS A 157 -3.01 -16.03 52.25
N GLY A 158 -4.12 -15.41 51.83
CA GLY A 158 -4.36 -13.98 51.98
C GLY A 158 -3.79 -13.15 50.84
N GLU A 159 -3.39 -13.76 49.72
CA GLU A 159 -2.85 -13.09 48.54
C GLU A 159 -3.98 -12.73 47.56
N GLU A 160 -3.84 -11.63 46.82
CA GLU A 160 -4.83 -11.21 45.82
C GLU A 160 -4.71 -12.03 44.52
N GLY A 161 -5.81 -12.63 44.09
CA GLY A 161 -5.96 -13.30 42.79
C GLY A 161 -6.71 -12.40 41.79
N TYR A 162 -6.15 -12.19 40.60
CA TYR A 162 -6.78 -11.42 39.53
C TYR A 162 -7.55 -12.33 38.55
N HIS A 163 -8.80 -12.00 38.28
CA HIS A 163 -9.65 -12.72 37.32
C HIS A 163 -10.19 -11.79 36.25
N SER A 164 -10.27 -12.28 35.01
CA SER A 164 -10.82 -11.53 33.88
C SER A 164 -11.80 -12.39 33.08
N PHE A 165 -12.85 -11.75 32.57
CA PHE A 165 -13.88 -12.41 31.78
C PHE A 165 -14.39 -11.46 30.68
N ARG A 166 -14.95 -12.03 29.60
CA ARG A 166 -15.53 -11.21 28.54
C ARG A 166 -16.95 -10.82 28.89
N THR A 167 -17.31 -9.57 28.67
CA THR A 167 -18.67 -9.05 28.90
C THR A 167 -19.51 -9.02 27.64
N GLY A 168 -18.90 -9.26 26.47
CA GLY A 168 -19.59 -9.13 25.20
C GLY A 168 -18.67 -9.03 23.99
N ILE A 169 -19.29 -8.68 22.86
CA ILE A 169 -18.65 -8.26 21.62
C ILE A 169 -18.98 -6.80 21.41
N THR A 170 -17.96 -5.99 21.11
CA THR A 170 -18.10 -4.60 20.70
C THR A 170 -17.62 -4.42 19.27
N PHE A 171 -17.93 -3.29 18.66
CA PHE A 171 -17.34 -2.87 17.40
C PHE A 171 -16.92 -1.39 17.44
N ASN A 172 -15.85 -1.09 16.70
CA ASN A 172 -15.38 0.27 16.52
C ASN A 172 -16.09 0.92 15.32
N ASN A 173 -16.68 2.10 15.52
CA ASN A 173 -17.17 2.98 14.45
C ASN A 173 -16.60 4.40 14.57
N GLU A 174 -15.47 4.56 15.25
CA GLU A 174 -14.81 5.85 15.40
C GLU A 174 -14.35 6.38 14.05
N ILE A 175 -14.68 7.64 13.81
CA ILE A 175 -14.17 8.42 12.70
C ILE A 175 -13.51 9.67 13.23
N ARG A 176 -12.45 10.10 12.55
CA ARG A 176 -11.75 11.34 12.85
C ARG A 176 -12.19 12.36 11.82
N THR A 177 -12.66 13.52 12.28
CA THR A 177 -13.25 14.54 11.41
C THR A 177 -12.68 15.93 11.70
N SER A 178 -12.60 16.78 10.69
CA SER A 178 -12.26 18.20 10.83
C SER A 178 -13.00 19.04 9.80
N SER A 179 -13.45 20.23 10.18
CA SER A 179 -14.05 21.21 9.27
C SER A 179 -13.06 22.29 8.80
N ASP A 180 -11.94 22.46 9.52
CA ASP A 180 -10.95 23.52 9.30
C ASP A 180 -9.55 22.97 8.94
N LEU A 181 -9.43 21.65 8.77
CA LEU A 181 -8.22 20.87 8.48
C LEU A 181 -7.21 20.78 9.63
N ILE A 182 -7.35 21.58 10.69
CA ILE A 182 -6.38 21.73 11.78
C ILE A 182 -6.88 21.06 13.05
N ASN A 183 -8.12 21.35 13.44
CA ASN A 183 -8.73 20.86 14.65
C ASN A 183 -9.54 19.60 14.33
N TRP A 184 -9.01 18.47 14.78
CA TRP A 184 -9.63 17.16 14.56
C TRP A 184 -10.36 16.65 15.79
N THR A 185 -11.55 16.11 15.58
CA THR A 185 -12.39 15.52 16.61
C THR A 185 -12.69 14.07 16.29
N THR A 186 -12.94 13.27 17.33
CA THR A 186 -13.41 11.88 17.18
C THR A 186 -14.93 11.86 17.31
N GLU A 187 -15.61 11.30 16.32
CA GLU A 187 -17.04 10.97 16.38
C GLU A 187 -17.20 9.44 16.43
N GLY A 188 -18.23 8.94 17.10
CA GLY A 188 -18.44 7.49 17.29
C GLY A 188 -17.80 6.97 18.57
N SER A 189 -17.64 5.65 18.65
CA SER A 189 -17.00 4.95 19.79
C SER A 189 -16.25 3.70 19.33
N ASP A 190 -15.22 3.29 20.06
CA ASP A 190 -14.51 2.03 19.84
C ASP A 190 -15.18 0.84 20.55
N ASP A 191 -16.16 1.11 21.41
CA ASP A 191 -16.77 0.16 22.34
C ASP A 191 -18.28 -0.07 22.13
N ASN A 192 -18.82 0.24 20.94
CA ASN A 192 -20.25 0.04 20.66
C ASN A 192 -20.65 -1.41 20.92
N ILE A 193 -21.63 -1.63 21.80
CA ILE A 193 -22.06 -2.97 22.20
C ILE A 193 -22.81 -3.63 21.04
N TYR A 194 -22.27 -4.73 20.52
CA TYR A 194 -22.97 -5.61 19.58
C TYR A 194 -23.80 -6.66 20.32
N LYS A 195 -23.15 -7.38 21.25
CA LYS A 195 -23.77 -8.44 22.07
C LYS A 195 -23.19 -8.41 23.46
N THR A 196 -24.03 -8.60 24.47
CA THR A 196 -23.62 -8.77 25.87
C THR A 196 -23.61 -10.25 26.23
N PHE A 197 -22.69 -10.67 27.07
CA PHE A 197 -22.58 -12.03 27.59
C PHE A 197 -22.99 -12.10 29.06
N PRO A 198 -23.38 -13.29 29.55
CA PRO A 198 -23.64 -13.47 30.96
C PRO A 198 -22.42 -13.08 31.78
N SER A 199 -22.67 -12.50 32.96
CA SER A 199 -21.65 -12.29 33.96
C SER A 199 -21.18 -13.61 34.57
N VAL A 200 -20.07 -13.55 35.30
CA VAL A 200 -19.68 -14.62 36.21
C VAL A 200 -20.74 -14.84 37.29
N SER A 201 -20.84 -16.07 37.81
CA SER A 201 -21.88 -16.47 38.76
C SER A 201 -21.33 -17.43 39.80
N THR A 202 -21.78 -17.29 41.06
CA THR A 202 -21.45 -18.24 42.14
C THR A 202 -21.97 -19.65 41.87
N ASP A 203 -23.05 -19.78 41.09
CA ASP A 203 -23.45 -21.04 40.45
C ASP A 203 -22.66 -21.22 39.13
N PRO A 204 -21.70 -22.17 39.07
CA PRO A 204 -20.86 -22.38 37.89
C PRO A 204 -21.62 -22.96 36.70
N ASN A 205 -22.86 -23.42 36.88
CA ASN A 205 -23.70 -23.91 35.79
C ASN A 205 -24.62 -22.82 35.21
N ALA A 206 -24.70 -21.65 35.85
CA ALA A 206 -25.60 -20.59 35.42
C ALA A 206 -25.15 -19.90 34.13
N SER A 207 -23.86 -19.94 33.80
CA SER A 207 -23.30 -19.34 32.59
C SER A 207 -22.08 -20.10 32.10
N PHE A 208 -21.76 -19.93 30.81
CA PHE A 208 -20.51 -20.49 30.26
C PHE A 208 -19.25 -19.84 30.84
N GLN A 209 -19.36 -18.72 31.57
CA GLN A 209 -18.22 -18.02 32.18
C GLN A 209 -17.77 -18.66 33.50
N GLY A 210 -18.61 -19.47 34.16
CA GLY A 210 -18.32 -19.99 35.49
C GLY A 210 -18.27 -18.91 36.58
N ARG A 211 -17.57 -19.20 37.67
CA ARG A 211 -17.40 -18.30 38.83
C ARG A 211 -16.32 -17.26 38.62
N PHE A 212 -15.25 -17.64 37.94
CA PHE A 212 -14.05 -16.81 37.81
C PHE A 212 -13.81 -16.29 36.39
N GLY A 213 -14.64 -16.69 35.44
CA GLY A 213 -14.47 -16.33 34.04
C GLY A 213 -13.77 -17.42 33.22
N VAL A 214 -13.93 -17.33 31.91
CA VAL A 214 -13.21 -18.17 30.95
C VAL A 214 -12.16 -17.33 30.26
N SER A 215 -10.90 -17.73 30.43
CA SER A 215 -9.73 -16.97 30.01
C SER A 215 -9.42 -17.09 28.51
N SER A 216 -10.00 -18.08 27.83
CA SER A 216 -9.87 -18.23 26.38
C SER A 216 -11.08 -18.93 25.75
N TYR A 217 -11.57 -18.34 24.65
CA TYR A 217 -12.48 -18.95 23.69
C TYR A 217 -12.55 -18.10 22.42
N LYS A 218 -13.06 -18.71 21.34
CA LYS A 218 -13.37 -18.04 20.09
C LYS A 218 -14.87 -18.01 19.85
N ILE A 219 -15.34 -16.97 19.17
CA ILE A 219 -16.76 -16.78 18.87
C ILE A 219 -17.01 -16.83 17.37
N VAL A 220 -18.03 -17.59 16.97
CA VAL A 220 -18.49 -17.65 15.58
C VAL A 220 -19.99 -17.36 15.57
N GLU A 221 -20.42 -16.32 14.86
CA GLU A 221 -21.82 -16.20 14.46
C GLU A 221 -22.01 -16.98 13.15
N PHE A 222 -22.90 -17.96 13.12
CA PHE A 222 -23.07 -18.79 11.93
C PHE A 222 -24.53 -19.18 11.78
N LYS A 223 -25.12 -18.75 10.67
CA LYS A 223 -26.55 -18.90 10.35
C LYS A 223 -27.44 -18.27 11.41
N ASN A 224 -28.10 -19.09 12.23
CA ASN A 224 -29.04 -18.64 13.27
C ASN A 224 -28.45 -18.68 14.68
N TYR A 225 -27.18 -19.07 14.83
CA TYR A 225 -26.59 -19.32 16.14
C TYR A 225 -25.27 -18.58 16.34
N ILE A 226 -24.96 -18.28 17.60
CA ILE A 226 -23.64 -17.81 18.04
C ILE A 226 -23.01 -18.95 18.84
N TYR A 227 -21.75 -19.26 18.54
CA TYR A 227 -20.98 -20.36 19.12
C TYR A 227 -19.82 -19.83 19.95
N VAL A 228 -19.59 -20.42 21.12
CA VAL A 228 -18.43 -20.19 21.99
C VAL A 228 -17.63 -21.48 22.06
N ILE A 229 -16.46 -21.51 21.40
CA ILE A 229 -15.67 -22.72 21.16
C ILE A 229 -14.27 -22.60 21.76
N GLY A 230 -13.78 -23.70 22.34
CA GLY A 230 -12.40 -23.82 22.83
C GLY A 230 -12.18 -23.27 24.23
N LEU A 231 -13.16 -23.46 25.13
CA LEU A 231 -13.15 -22.89 26.48
C LEU A 231 -11.96 -23.36 27.33
N LYS A 232 -11.31 -22.41 27.99
CA LYS A 232 -10.34 -22.62 29.07
C LYS A 232 -10.80 -21.94 30.35
N GLU A 233 -11.14 -22.73 31.36
CA GLU A 233 -11.50 -22.22 32.69
C GLU A 233 -10.30 -21.62 33.43
N ASP A 234 -10.60 -20.78 34.41
CA ASP A 234 -9.65 -20.33 35.42
C ASP A 234 -9.19 -21.51 36.32
N PHE A 235 -7.99 -21.41 36.91
CA PHE A 235 -7.50 -22.36 37.92
C PHE A 235 -8.46 -22.43 39.11
N ASP A 236 -9.01 -21.29 39.51
CA ASP A 236 -9.87 -21.15 40.69
C ASP A 236 -11.25 -21.79 40.49
N GLU A 237 -11.67 -22.03 39.25
CA GLU A 237 -12.94 -22.70 38.96
C GLU A 237 -13.00 -24.11 39.57
N GLN A 238 -11.86 -24.81 39.56
CA GLN A 238 -11.71 -26.12 40.21
C GLN A 238 -11.08 -26.03 41.60
N ASN A 239 -10.57 -24.87 41.99
CA ASN A 239 -9.91 -24.63 43.27
C ASN A 239 -10.35 -23.27 43.86
N PRO A 240 -11.62 -23.11 44.30
CA PRO A 240 -12.19 -21.77 44.59
C PRO A 240 -11.56 -21.02 45.77
N SER A 241 -10.67 -21.66 46.53
CA SER A 241 -9.88 -21.01 47.57
C SER A 241 -8.57 -20.42 47.04
N GLY A 242 -8.33 -20.43 45.72
CA GLY A 242 -7.06 -20.05 45.09
C GLY A 242 -5.91 -21.05 45.36
N CYS A 243 -6.19 -22.14 46.06
CA CYS A 243 -5.20 -23.10 46.52
C CYS A 243 -5.59 -24.53 46.20
N ARG A 244 -4.62 -25.34 45.79
CA ARG A 244 -4.81 -26.77 45.54
C ARG A 244 -3.86 -27.63 46.35
N ASN A 245 -4.42 -28.64 47.01
CA ASN A 245 -3.66 -29.65 47.75
C ASN A 245 -2.83 -30.52 46.79
N THR A 246 -1.54 -30.71 47.09
CA THR A 246 -0.58 -31.46 46.26
C THR A 246 -0.99 -32.93 46.05
N SER A 247 -1.75 -33.52 46.97
CA SER A 247 -2.25 -34.89 46.87
C SER A 247 -3.33 -35.11 45.80
N LEU A 248 -3.93 -34.03 45.26
CA LEU A 248 -5.02 -34.13 44.28
C LEU A 248 -4.54 -34.31 42.83
N GLY A 249 -3.22 -34.30 42.61
CA GLY A 249 -2.62 -34.54 41.30
C GLY A 249 -2.99 -33.51 40.21
N THR A 250 -2.48 -33.77 39.02
CA THR A 250 -2.66 -32.96 37.81
C THR A 250 -4.13 -32.85 37.41
N PHE A 251 -4.55 -31.68 36.92
CA PHE A 251 -5.93 -31.45 36.46
C PHE A 251 -5.99 -30.56 35.22
N THR A 252 -7.00 -30.77 34.38
CA THR A 252 -7.16 -30.06 33.09
C THR A 252 -8.15 -28.90 33.21
N VAL A 253 -7.80 -27.74 32.65
CA VAL A 253 -8.66 -26.54 32.60
C VAL A 253 -9.30 -26.32 31.22
N SER A 254 -8.78 -26.98 30.18
CA SER A 254 -9.44 -27.03 28.87
C SER A 254 -10.71 -27.90 28.91
N LYS A 255 -11.78 -27.44 28.25
CA LYS A 255 -13.07 -28.13 28.30
C LYS A 255 -13.36 -28.97 27.06
N ASN A 256 -14.08 -30.06 27.29
CA ASN A 256 -14.67 -30.91 26.27
C ASN A 256 -16.11 -30.50 25.93
N VAL A 257 -16.43 -29.23 26.13
CA VAL A 257 -17.74 -28.66 25.79
C VAL A 257 -17.56 -27.34 25.07
N TYR A 258 -18.56 -26.98 24.28
CA TYR A 258 -18.76 -25.66 23.70
C TYR A 258 -20.20 -25.24 23.94
N TYR A 259 -20.48 -23.95 23.76
CA TYR A 259 -21.82 -23.40 23.95
C TYR A 259 -22.33 -22.82 22.65
N ARG A 260 -23.65 -22.86 22.45
CA ARG A 260 -24.31 -22.12 21.38
C ARG A 260 -25.59 -21.45 21.87
N ILE A 261 -26.02 -20.41 21.19
CA ILE A 261 -27.29 -19.73 21.47
C ILE A 261 -27.95 -19.29 20.16
N ASP A 262 -29.26 -19.40 20.07
CA ASP A 262 -30.02 -18.81 18.96
C ASP A 262 -29.87 -17.29 19.02
N LYS A 263 -29.51 -16.65 17.90
CA LYS A 263 -29.19 -15.22 17.85
C LYS A 263 -30.33 -14.29 18.26
N ASN A 264 -31.58 -14.80 18.26
CA ASN A 264 -32.78 -14.09 18.68
C ASN A 264 -33.05 -14.21 20.19
N LYS A 265 -32.33 -15.07 20.91
CA LYS A 265 -32.39 -15.14 22.37
C LYS A 265 -31.46 -14.11 22.99
N ASP A 266 -31.77 -13.72 24.22
CA ASP A 266 -30.93 -12.81 25.00
C ASP A 266 -29.60 -13.49 25.35
N THR A 267 -28.50 -12.97 24.79
CA THR A 267 -27.15 -13.50 24.96
C THR A 267 -26.55 -13.21 26.33
N SER A 268 -27.14 -12.30 27.11
CA SER A 268 -26.71 -11.99 28.47
C SER A 268 -27.23 -12.98 29.52
N ILE A 269 -28.21 -13.82 29.17
CA ILE A 269 -28.80 -14.79 30.09
C ILE A 269 -28.14 -16.15 29.86
N GLY A 270 -27.36 -16.61 30.84
CA GLY A 270 -26.60 -17.86 30.72
C GLY A 270 -27.46 -19.11 30.48
N ALA A 271 -28.68 -19.16 31.04
CA ALA A 271 -29.63 -20.25 30.82
C ALA A 271 -30.12 -20.39 29.36
N ASN A 272 -29.96 -19.36 28.53
CA ASN A 272 -30.30 -19.44 27.11
C ASN A 272 -29.24 -20.16 26.27
N TRP A 273 -28.05 -20.40 26.82
CA TRP A 273 -26.94 -21.05 26.14
C TRP A 273 -27.02 -22.57 26.25
N GLU A 274 -27.04 -23.24 25.12
CA GLU A 274 -27.03 -24.69 25.01
C GLU A 274 -25.60 -25.21 25.14
N LYS A 275 -25.37 -26.13 26.09
CA LYS A 275 -24.08 -26.80 26.31
C LYS A 275 -24.00 -28.07 25.49
N ILE A 276 -22.93 -28.24 24.71
CA ILE A 276 -22.73 -29.38 23.81
C ILE A 276 -21.31 -29.95 23.99
N ASN A 277 -21.16 -31.28 23.94
CA ASN A 277 -19.87 -31.93 24.01
C ASN A 277 -19.06 -31.76 22.72
N THR A 278 -17.76 -31.49 22.85
CA THR A 278 -16.85 -31.40 21.70
C THR A 278 -16.47 -32.79 21.19
N PRO A 279 -16.42 -33.01 19.87
CA PRO A 279 -15.90 -34.26 19.32
C PRO A 279 -14.36 -34.36 19.40
N TRP A 280 -13.65 -33.24 19.53
CA TRP A 280 -12.18 -33.18 19.66
C TRP A 280 -11.68 -33.26 21.12
N GLY A 281 -12.56 -33.48 22.10
CA GLY A 281 -12.19 -33.60 23.51
C GLY A 281 -11.78 -32.26 24.16
N GLN A 282 -10.97 -32.35 25.22
CA GLN A 282 -10.58 -31.22 26.08
C GLN A 282 -9.50 -30.33 25.42
N ARG A 283 -9.88 -29.56 24.39
CA ARG A 283 -8.96 -28.65 23.69
C ARG A 283 -9.42 -27.20 23.78
N SER A 284 -8.49 -26.33 24.18
CA SER A 284 -8.56 -24.88 24.05
C SER A 284 -7.72 -24.41 22.85
N TYR A 285 -7.88 -23.14 22.47
CA TYR A 285 -7.16 -22.52 21.35
C TYR A 285 -7.23 -23.29 20.01
N PRO A 286 -8.36 -23.88 19.60
CA PRO A 286 -8.40 -24.58 18.32
C PRO A 286 -8.24 -23.64 17.13
N ASN A 287 -7.77 -24.19 16.02
CA ASN A 287 -7.85 -23.55 14.72
C ASN A 287 -9.28 -23.66 14.22
N ILE A 288 -9.96 -22.51 14.15
CA ILE A 288 -11.34 -22.43 13.66
C ILE A 288 -11.32 -21.75 12.31
N ARG A 289 -12.03 -22.36 11.36
CA ARG A 289 -12.29 -21.78 10.05
C ARG A 289 -13.77 -21.90 9.71
N TYR A 290 -14.25 -21.06 8.81
CA TYR A 290 -15.65 -21.11 8.39
C TYR A 290 -15.79 -20.65 6.94
N ASP A 291 -16.84 -21.14 6.29
CA ASP A 291 -17.35 -20.62 5.03
C ASP A 291 -18.87 -20.43 5.14
N LYS A 292 -19.56 -20.25 4.02
CA LYS A 292 -21.02 -20.08 4.00
C LYS A 292 -21.80 -21.33 4.43
N ASP A 293 -21.18 -22.51 4.36
CA ASP A 293 -21.84 -23.80 4.50
C ASP A 293 -21.46 -24.52 5.80
N LYS A 294 -20.22 -24.36 6.27
CA LYS A 294 -19.66 -25.09 7.42
C LYS A 294 -18.79 -24.25 8.37
N ILE A 295 -18.75 -24.69 9.63
CA ILE A 295 -17.70 -24.37 10.60
C ILE A 295 -16.74 -25.56 10.63
N TYR A 296 -15.44 -25.27 10.71
CA TYR A 296 -14.37 -26.24 10.84
C TYR A 296 -13.55 -26.01 12.11
N VAL A 297 -13.15 -27.10 12.77
CA VAL A 297 -12.31 -27.09 13.97
C VAL A 297 -11.19 -28.11 13.82
N ALA A 298 -9.95 -27.67 14.01
CA ALA A 298 -8.77 -28.53 13.94
C ALA A 298 -7.72 -28.10 14.98
N LYS A 299 -6.75 -28.98 15.25
CA LYS A 299 -5.59 -28.70 16.11
C LYS A 299 -6.01 -28.25 17.53
N GLY A 300 -5.21 -27.40 18.16
CA GLY A 300 -5.45 -26.82 19.49
C GLY A 300 -4.50 -27.36 20.55
N GLU A 301 -4.75 -26.94 21.79
CA GLU A 301 -3.93 -27.27 22.94
C GLU A 301 -4.81 -27.77 24.08
N ARG A 302 -4.28 -28.69 24.91
CA ARG A 302 -4.87 -29.01 26.21
C ARG A 302 -4.02 -28.36 27.28
N GLU A 303 -4.60 -27.40 27.98
CA GLU A 303 -3.98 -26.76 29.13
C GLU A 303 -4.40 -27.47 30.42
N TYR A 304 -3.40 -27.82 31.23
CA TYR A 304 -3.55 -28.53 32.49
C TYR A 304 -2.53 -28.02 33.50
N TRP A 305 -2.79 -28.20 34.79
CA TRP A 305 -1.92 -27.76 35.87
C TRP A 305 -1.27 -28.96 36.54
N GLU A 306 0.05 -28.89 36.71
CA GLU A 306 0.83 -29.88 37.45
C GLU A 306 1.61 -29.21 38.59
N TRP A 307 1.89 -30.00 39.62
CA TRP A 307 2.70 -29.56 40.74
C TRP A 307 4.19 -29.75 40.43
N ILE A 308 4.99 -28.70 40.55
CA ILE A 308 6.43 -28.75 40.29
C ILE A 308 7.24 -28.77 41.59
N SER A 309 6.97 -27.83 42.49
CA SER A 309 7.65 -27.74 43.79
C SER A 309 6.78 -26.94 44.77
N PRO A 310 6.96 -27.04 46.09
CA PRO A 310 6.22 -26.21 47.03
C PRO A 310 6.55 -24.72 46.83
N PRO A 311 5.56 -23.79 46.85
CA PRO A 311 4.10 -23.96 46.85
C PRO A 311 3.45 -23.83 45.45
N TYR A 312 4.18 -24.11 44.37
CA TYR A 312 3.83 -23.73 43.01
C TYR A 312 3.17 -24.86 42.20
N TRP A 313 1.94 -24.59 41.78
CA TRP A 313 1.34 -25.22 40.62
C TRP A 313 1.77 -24.44 39.37
N THR A 314 1.99 -25.12 38.25
CA THR A 314 2.24 -24.43 36.98
C THR A 314 1.29 -24.93 35.90
N SER A 315 0.94 -24.02 34.99
CA SER A 315 0.22 -24.37 33.78
C SER A 315 1.17 -25.04 32.78
N LYS A 316 0.75 -26.18 32.25
CA LYS A 316 1.39 -26.93 31.17
C LYS A 316 0.43 -27.07 30.01
N LYS A 317 1.02 -27.24 28.83
CA LYS A 317 0.30 -27.35 27.57
C LYS A 317 0.71 -28.61 26.84
N GLU A 318 -0.28 -29.36 26.41
CA GLU A 318 -0.12 -30.45 25.47
C GLU A 318 -0.64 -29.99 24.10
N SER A 319 0.23 -30.05 23.11
CA SER A 319 -0.07 -29.60 21.75
C SER A 319 -0.68 -30.73 20.92
N PHE A 320 -1.74 -30.41 20.16
CA PHE A 320 -2.33 -31.28 19.14
C PHE A 320 -1.97 -30.85 17.72
N GLU A 321 -0.82 -30.19 17.52
CA GLU A 321 -0.39 -29.74 16.18
C GLU A 321 -0.15 -30.90 15.21
N ASN A 322 0.19 -32.10 15.72
CA ASN A 322 0.36 -33.31 14.91
C ASN A 322 -0.95 -34.06 14.62
N ASP A 323 -2.08 -33.69 15.24
CA ASP A 323 -3.38 -34.30 14.95
C ASP A 323 -3.96 -33.71 13.67
N ASN A 324 -4.07 -34.52 12.61
CA ASN A 324 -4.58 -34.07 11.31
C ASN A 324 -6.10 -34.17 11.17
N THR A 325 -6.81 -34.55 12.23
CA THR A 325 -8.27 -34.61 12.24
C THR A 325 -8.85 -33.21 12.11
N ILE A 326 -9.71 -33.03 11.10
CA ILE A 326 -10.47 -31.80 10.88
C ILE A 326 -11.94 -32.14 11.09
N TRP A 327 -12.57 -31.49 12.06
CA TRP A 327 -13.98 -31.63 12.33
C TRP A 327 -14.74 -30.54 11.59
N SER A 328 -15.88 -30.86 11.01
CA SER A 328 -16.78 -29.88 10.41
C SER A 328 -18.23 -30.10 10.79
N THR A 329 -19.02 -29.04 10.70
CA THR A 329 -20.46 -29.08 10.95
C THR A 329 -21.19 -28.05 10.10
N THR A 330 -22.43 -28.35 9.72
CA THR A 330 -23.32 -27.43 8.99
C THR A 330 -24.37 -26.78 9.90
N ASP A 331 -24.55 -27.29 11.12
CA ASP A 331 -25.61 -26.90 12.06
C ASP A 331 -25.10 -26.67 13.50
N GLY A 332 -23.80 -26.90 13.72
CA GLY A 332 -23.18 -26.70 15.02
C GLY A 332 -23.53 -27.75 16.07
N VAL A 333 -24.08 -28.91 15.67
CA VAL A 333 -24.40 -30.04 16.57
C VAL A 333 -23.90 -31.35 15.99
N ASN A 334 -24.19 -31.58 14.71
CA ASN A 334 -23.78 -32.78 14.01
C ASN A 334 -22.39 -32.54 13.40
N TRP A 335 -21.37 -33.08 14.06
CA TRP A 335 -19.98 -32.99 13.64
C TRP A 335 -19.53 -34.24 12.89
N GLN A 336 -18.76 -34.05 11.83
CA GLN A 336 -18.16 -35.11 11.03
C GLN A 336 -16.67 -34.84 10.81
N VAL A 337 -15.91 -35.89 10.54
CA VAL A 337 -14.49 -35.76 10.16
C VAL A 337 -14.42 -35.49 8.66
N GLU A 338 -13.69 -34.45 8.27
CA GLU A 338 -13.44 -34.15 6.86
C GLU A 338 -12.46 -35.17 6.25
N PRO A 339 -12.72 -35.64 5.01
CA PRO A 339 -11.87 -36.64 4.36
C PRO A 339 -10.52 -36.07 3.91
N ASN A 340 -10.40 -34.75 3.75
CA ASN A 340 -9.17 -34.06 3.39
C ASN A 340 -9.21 -32.58 3.83
N SER A 341 -8.08 -31.89 3.71
CA SER A 341 -7.92 -30.50 4.15
C SER A 341 -8.31 -29.44 3.13
N SER A 342 -8.73 -29.80 1.91
CA SER A 342 -8.93 -28.83 0.81
C SER A 342 -9.98 -27.77 1.16
N ALA A 343 -11.17 -28.19 1.59
CA ALA A 343 -12.24 -27.26 1.97
C ALA A 343 -11.84 -26.40 3.17
N TYR A 344 -11.26 -27.02 4.20
CA TYR A 344 -10.74 -26.32 5.38
C TYR A 344 -9.67 -25.26 5.01
N ASN A 345 -8.72 -25.59 4.13
CA ASN A 345 -7.66 -24.67 3.73
C ASN A 345 -8.19 -23.47 2.92
N ASN A 346 -9.27 -23.67 2.16
CA ASN A 346 -9.96 -22.62 1.41
C ASN A 346 -10.92 -21.79 2.27
N ALA A 347 -11.36 -22.31 3.42
CA ALA A 347 -12.24 -21.61 4.34
C ALA A 347 -11.53 -20.46 5.08
N LYS A 348 -12.30 -19.45 5.49
CA LYS A 348 -11.80 -18.24 6.15
C LYS A 348 -11.34 -18.55 7.57
N TYR A 349 -10.14 -18.11 7.92
CA TYR A 349 -9.60 -18.26 9.27
C TYR A 349 -10.26 -17.31 10.28
N LEU A 350 -10.53 -17.83 11.46
CA LEU A 350 -11.07 -17.09 12.60
C LEU A 350 -9.97 -16.84 13.65
N SER A 351 -9.59 -15.57 13.81
CA SER A 351 -8.63 -15.16 14.83
C SER A 351 -9.23 -15.19 16.23
N THR A 352 -10.27 -14.39 16.48
CA THR A 352 -10.95 -14.27 17.78
C THR A 352 -12.46 -14.39 17.62
N THR A 353 -13.06 -13.42 16.93
CA THR A 353 -14.49 -13.35 16.58
C THR A 353 -14.67 -13.27 15.05
N GLY A 354 -15.83 -13.71 14.55
CA GLY A 354 -16.13 -13.73 13.13
C GLY A 354 -17.35 -14.56 12.80
N GLY A 355 -17.46 -14.97 11.53
CA GLY A 355 -18.66 -15.58 11.00
C GLY A 355 -19.54 -14.56 10.26
N ASP A 356 -20.85 -14.74 10.35
CA ASP A 356 -21.90 -13.91 9.74
C ASP A 356 -22.16 -12.60 10.53
N LEU A 357 -21.11 -12.00 11.10
CA LEU A 357 -21.22 -10.72 11.79
C LEU A 357 -21.65 -9.62 10.79
N PRO A 358 -22.52 -8.67 11.20
CA PRO A 358 -22.95 -7.59 10.33
C PRO A 358 -21.77 -6.80 9.77
N TYR A 359 -21.76 -6.58 8.46
CA TYR A 359 -20.75 -5.75 7.82
C TYR A 359 -21.00 -4.27 8.13
N ILE A 360 -20.01 -3.61 8.73
CA ILE A 360 -20.05 -2.17 8.96
C ILE A 360 -19.50 -1.50 7.72
N GLN A 361 -20.39 -0.87 6.96
CA GLN A 361 -20.05 -0.26 5.68
C GLN A 361 -19.11 0.92 5.89
N LYS A 362 -17.96 0.85 5.22
CA LYS A 362 -17.03 1.97 5.06
C LYS A 362 -17.59 2.99 4.09
N LYS A 363 -17.32 4.26 4.34
CA LYS A 363 -17.61 5.33 3.38
C LYS A 363 -16.82 5.12 2.09
N ILE A 364 -17.41 5.57 0.99
CA ILE A 364 -16.73 5.60 -0.31
C ILE A 364 -15.61 6.62 -0.20
N ARG A 365 -14.38 6.16 -0.44
CA ARG A 365 -13.20 7.03 -0.38
C ARG A 365 -13.22 8.06 -1.48
N THR A 366 -12.81 9.28 -1.17
CA THR A 366 -12.53 10.30 -2.18
C THR A 366 -11.30 9.85 -2.97
N PRO A 367 -11.39 9.76 -4.32
CA PRO A 367 -10.23 9.43 -5.15
C PRO A 367 -9.06 10.37 -4.87
N GLU A 368 -7.85 9.83 -4.83
CA GLU A 368 -6.65 10.66 -4.72
C GLU A 368 -6.46 11.47 -6.01
N GLU A 369 -5.98 12.69 -5.86
CA GLU A 369 -5.65 13.55 -6.98
C GLU A 369 -4.49 12.96 -7.78
N PRO A 370 -4.60 12.84 -9.11
CA PRO A 370 -3.56 12.22 -9.92
C PRO A 370 -2.26 13.04 -9.93
N ASN A 371 -1.15 12.39 -10.26
CA ASN A 371 0.15 13.02 -10.50
C ASN A 371 0.23 13.78 -11.85
N TRP A 372 -0.86 13.81 -12.60
CA TRP A 372 -1.02 14.56 -13.84
C TRP A 372 -2.13 15.60 -13.71
N ILE A 373 -2.17 16.50 -14.68
CA ILE A 373 -3.20 17.54 -14.80
C ILE A 373 -3.85 17.44 -16.17
N LYS A 374 -5.11 17.87 -16.28
CA LYS A 374 -5.80 18.05 -17.56
C LYS A 374 -6.02 19.54 -17.78
N LEU A 375 -5.70 20.05 -18.97
CA LEU A 375 -5.99 21.44 -19.37
C LEU A 375 -7.20 21.49 -20.34
N ASP A 376 -7.75 22.67 -20.56
CA ASP A 376 -8.96 22.92 -21.37
C ASP A 376 -8.77 22.58 -22.85
N ASN A 377 -7.51 22.50 -23.31
CA ASN A 377 -7.19 21.95 -24.63
C ASN A 377 -7.48 20.44 -24.74
N GLY A 378 -8.00 19.82 -23.69
CA GLY A 378 -8.42 18.42 -23.64
C GLY A 378 -7.27 17.45 -23.35
N ARG A 379 -6.06 17.95 -23.15
CA ARG A 379 -4.85 17.14 -23.01
C ARG A 379 -4.40 17.03 -21.57
N TYR A 380 -3.61 15.99 -21.34
CA TYR A 380 -3.08 15.62 -20.04
C TYR A 380 -1.58 15.90 -20.01
N TYR A 381 -1.10 16.43 -18.89
CA TYR A 381 0.30 16.79 -18.69
C TYR A 381 0.78 16.29 -17.34
N LYS A 382 2.04 15.89 -17.27
CA LYS A 382 2.74 15.71 -16.01
C LYS A 382 4.17 16.22 -16.17
N SER A 383 4.80 16.60 -15.07
CA SER A 383 6.25 16.68 -15.04
C SER A 383 6.81 15.26 -15.10
N ASP A 384 7.89 15.05 -15.85
CA ASP A 384 8.61 13.79 -15.74
C ASP A 384 9.33 13.77 -14.40
N ASN A 385 8.78 13.15 -13.36
CA ASN A 385 9.50 12.98 -12.07
C ASN A 385 10.21 11.62 -11.99
N SER A 386 10.27 10.86 -13.10
CA SER A 386 11.20 9.75 -13.29
C SER A 386 12.72 10.06 -13.21
N PRO A 387 13.25 11.31 -13.25
CA PRO A 387 14.65 11.56 -13.56
C PRO A 387 15.67 11.07 -12.57
N TYR A 388 15.34 11.06 -11.29
CA TYR A 388 16.25 10.50 -10.31
C TYR A 388 16.01 9.00 -10.17
N GLY A 389 16.70 8.24 -11.02
CA GLY A 389 16.83 6.80 -10.81
C GLY A 389 17.26 6.57 -9.37
N THR A 390 16.35 6.04 -8.56
CA THR A 390 16.63 5.84 -7.14
C THR A 390 17.39 4.54 -7.00
N TYR A 391 18.71 4.62 -6.89
CA TYR A 391 19.52 3.44 -6.62
C TYR A 391 19.46 3.15 -5.13
N ARG A 392 19.05 1.92 -4.78
CA ARG A 392 19.17 1.42 -3.42
C ARG A 392 20.43 0.57 -3.30
N ILE A 393 21.48 1.14 -2.72
CA ILE A 393 22.74 0.43 -2.44
C ILE A 393 22.97 0.45 -0.93
N ASN A 394 23.24 -0.70 -0.32
CA ASN A 394 23.46 -0.83 1.13
C ASN A 394 22.34 -0.20 1.99
N ASN A 395 21.08 -0.37 1.58
CA ASN A 395 19.90 0.25 2.22
C ASN A 395 19.86 1.79 2.20
N LYS A 396 20.71 2.46 1.42
CA LYS A 396 20.64 3.91 1.19
C LYS A 396 20.12 4.19 -0.22
N TYR A 397 19.30 5.23 -0.33
CA TYR A 397 18.75 5.72 -1.61
C TYR A 397 19.64 6.85 -2.15
N TYR A 398 19.86 6.82 -3.47
CA TYR A 398 20.69 7.78 -4.20
C TYR A 398 19.94 8.29 -5.42
N TYR A 399 19.99 9.61 -5.64
CA TYR A 399 19.30 10.29 -6.73
C TYR A 399 20.27 10.59 -7.88
N VAL A 400 20.05 9.99 -9.06
CA VAL A 400 20.97 10.11 -10.20
C VAL A 400 20.36 10.95 -11.32
N PRO A 401 21.02 12.00 -11.85
CA PRO A 401 20.44 12.87 -12.87
C PRO A 401 20.13 12.14 -14.18
N ILE A 402 19.21 12.69 -14.99
CA ILE A 402 18.97 12.25 -16.37
C ILE A 402 20.14 12.69 -17.27
N PRO A 403 20.75 11.76 -18.03
CA PRO A 403 21.70 12.12 -19.07
C PRO A 403 20.99 12.68 -20.31
N PRO A 404 21.67 13.44 -21.19
CA PRO A 404 21.08 13.99 -22.41
C PRO A 404 20.85 12.88 -23.46
N TYR A 405 19.75 12.15 -23.33
CA TYR A 405 19.46 10.96 -24.14
C TYR A 405 19.49 11.21 -25.65
N GLU A 406 18.95 12.34 -26.10
CA GLU A 406 18.89 12.67 -27.53
C GLU A 406 20.28 12.95 -28.12
N GLU A 407 21.17 13.59 -27.35
CA GLU A 407 22.57 13.79 -27.76
C GLU A 407 23.36 12.48 -27.75
N ILE A 408 23.08 11.61 -26.78
CA ILE A 408 23.66 10.26 -26.70
C ILE A 408 23.21 9.39 -27.87
N GLU A 409 21.92 9.45 -28.21
CA GLU A 409 21.35 8.73 -29.34
C GLU A 409 21.94 9.22 -30.67
N ALA A 410 22.03 10.54 -30.87
CA ALA A 410 22.68 11.10 -32.05
C ALA A 410 24.17 10.71 -32.16
N ALA A 411 24.90 10.69 -31.03
CA ALA A 411 26.28 10.22 -31.00
C ALA A 411 26.40 8.73 -31.34
N TYR A 412 25.52 7.89 -30.78
CA TYR A 412 25.45 6.46 -31.09
C TYR A 412 25.13 6.19 -32.56
N ASP A 413 24.13 6.89 -33.11
CA ASP A 413 23.73 6.77 -34.53
C ASP A 413 24.85 7.21 -35.48
N SER A 414 25.73 8.11 -35.03
CA SER A 414 26.94 8.51 -35.76
C SER A 414 28.10 7.49 -35.66
N GLY A 415 27.91 6.38 -34.94
CA GLY A 415 28.87 5.30 -34.77
C GLY A 415 29.83 5.45 -33.59
N GLN A 416 29.53 6.32 -32.62
CA GLN A 416 30.35 6.48 -31.40
C GLN A 416 30.01 5.41 -30.36
N GLU A 417 31.00 5.01 -29.56
CA GLU A 417 30.83 4.06 -28.45
C GLU A 417 30.93 4.72 -27.05
N TYR A 418 31.19 6.03 -27.04
CA TYR A 418 31.41 6.86 -25.86
C TYR A 418 30.77 8.22 -26.07
N PHE A 419 30.23 8.81 -25.00
CA PHE A 419 29.71 10.17 -24.97
C PHE A 419 30.38 10.93 -23.82
N THR A 420 30.73 12.20 -24.01
CA THR A 420 31.41 13.00 -22.98
C THR A 420 30.48 14.06 -22.43
N ILE A 421 30.26 14.01 -21.12
CA ILE A 421 29.51 15.04 -20.41
C ILE A 421 30.41 16.25 -20.17
N THR A 422 29.96 17.41 -20.67
CA THR A 422 30.48 18.73 -20.34
C THR A 422 29.83 19.35 -19.10
N GLU A 423 30.45 20.39 -18.56
CA GLU A 423 29.89 21.20 -17.47
C GLU A 423 28.52 21.80 -17.82
N ALA A 424 28.27 22.13 -19.10
CA ALA A 424 27.01 22.70 -19.54
C ALA A 424 25.83 21.74 -19.28
N HIS A 425 26.01 20.43 -19.46
CA HIS A 425 24.97 19.44 -19.17
C HIS A 425 24.64 19.33 -17.67
N ILE A 426 25.56 19.72 -16.77
CA ILE A 426 25.29 19.66 -15.32
C ILE A 426 24.77 20.96 -14.73
N LYS A 427 24.91 22.09 -15.44
CA LYS A 427 24.23 23.35 -15.08
C LYS A 427 22.72 23.23 -15.15
N SER A 428 22.22 22.30 -15.97
CA SER A 428 20.81 21.97 -16.16
C SER A 428 20.39 20.62 -15.54
N ALA A 429 21.30 19.89 -14.88
CA ALA A 429 21.02 18.53 -14.37
C ALA A 429 19.96 18.45 -13.27
N GLY A 430 19.60 19.59 -12.67
CA GLY A 430 18.46 19.71 -11.76
C GLY A 430 17.16 20.10 -12.45
N LEU A 431 17.06 20.12 -13.79
CA LEU A 431 15.91 20.65 -14.50
C LEU A 431 15.06 19.57 -15.16
N ASN A 432 13.73 19.76 -15.19
CA ASN A 432 12.76 18.75 -15.64
C ASN A 432 12.16 18.96 -17.02
N GLN A 433 11.69 17.85 -17.61
CA GLN A 433 10.88 17.82 -18.82
C GLN A 433 9.39 17.66 -18.50
N PHE A 434 8.55 18.01 -19.47
CA PHE A 434 7.11 17.76 -19.41
C PHE A 434 6.73 16.60 -20.32
N LEU A 435 5.72 15.86 -19.91
CA LEU A 435 5.15 14.76 -20.66
C LEU A 435 3.69 15.10 -20.99
N THR A 436 3.23 14.70 -22.18
CA THR A 436 1.85 14.94 -22.63
C THR A 436 1.14 13.65 -23.06
N LYS A 437 -0.18 13.69 -23.01
CA LYS A 437 -1.07 12.67 -23.55
C LYS A 437 -2.36 13.29 -24.10
N ASP A 438 -2.88 12.72 -25.17
CA ASP A 438 -4.13 13.11 -25.83
C ASP A 438 -5.38 12.46 -25.19
N LYS A 439 -5.18 11.38 -24.42
CA LYS A 439 -6.22 10.62 -23.74
C LYS A 439 -5.93 10.51 -22.25
N GLU A 440 -6.99 10.23 -21.49
CA GLU A 440 -6.87 10.02 -20.06
C GLU A 440 -5.88 8.89 -19.76
N PRO A 441 -4.87 9.10 -18.90
CA PRO A 441 -3.83 8.11 -18.68
C PRO A 441 -4.35 6.91 -17.89
N ASN A 442 -4.16 5.71 -18.41
CA ASN A 442 -4.23 4.48 -17.62
C ASN A 442 -2.91 4.22 -16.88
N LYS A 443 -2.96 3.39 -15.84
CA LYS A 443 -1.86 3.19 -14.86
C LYS A 443 -0.55 2.66 -15.47
N ASP A 444 -0.59 2.11 -16.69
CA ASP A 444 0.53 1.40 -17.32
C ASP A 444 0.78 1.82 -18.77
N GLU A 445 0.31 2.99 -19.20
CA GLU A 445 0.51 3.45 -20.58
C GLU A 445 1.63 4.47 -20.72
N ASP A 446 2.35 4.36 -21.83
CA ASP A 446 3.42 5.28 -22.20
C ASP A 446 2.92 6.73 -22.33
N TRP A 447 3.77 7.64 -21.89
CA TRP A 447 3.59 9.08 -22.00
C TRP A 447 4.54 9.62 -23.08
N THR A 448 4.12 10.67 -23.79
CA THR A 448 4.99 11.28 -24.81
C THR A 448 5.78 12.42 -24.21
N VAL A 449 7.10 12.40 -24.39
CA VAL A 449 7.98 13.49 -23.99
C VAL A 449 7.69 14.73 -24.85
N ILE A 450 7.55 15.88 -24.20
CA ILE A 450 7.47 17.18 -24.87
C ILE A 450 8.92 17.66 -25.06
N THR A 451 9.53 17.20 -26.15
CA THR A 451 10.85 17.66 -26.58
C THR A 451 10.70 18.98 -27.34
N PRO A 452 11.25 20.11 -26.89
CA PRO A 452 11.52 21.20 -27.80
C PRO A 452 12.76 20.84 -28.63
N ILE A 453 12.69 21.05 -29.95
CA ILE A 453 13.77 20.82 -30.93
C ILE A 453 15.01 21.72 -30.66
N ASP A 454 14.93 22.65 -29.69
CA ASP A 454 16.04 23.45 -29.18
C ASP A 454 15.97 23.53 -27.64
N TYR A 455 16.71 22.67 -26.94
CA TYR A 455 16.95 22.80 -25.49
C TYR A 455 17.85 24.00 -25.22
N THR A 456 17.29 25.20 -25.29
CA THR A 456 17.90 26.36 -24.64
C THR A 456 17.52 26.34 -23.17
N ASP A 457 18.41 26.82 -22.29
CA ASP A 457 18.31 26.86 -20.81
C ASP A 457 17.00 27.45 -20.21
N LYS A 458 16.04 27.87 -21.04
CA LYS A 458 14.81 28.59 -20.68
C LYS A 458 13.55 27.71 -20.55
N LEU A 459 13.57 26.47 -21.03
CA LEU A 459 12.35 25.62 -21.14
C LEU A 459 12.20 24.64 -19.96
N MET A 460 12.95 24.84 -18.88
CA MET A 460 13.33 23.81 -17.93
C MET A 460 13.06 24.28 -16.48
N VAL A 461 12.41 23.44 -15.66
CA VAL A 461 12.00 23.76 -14.26
C VAL A 461 12.87 23.04 -13.23
N TRP A 462 13.28 23.71 -12.15
CA TRP A 462 14.06 23.09 -11.08
C TRP A 462 13.31 21.95 -10.37
N GLN A 463 13.94 20.78 -10.39
CA GLN A 463 13.58 19.57 -9.69
C GLN A 463 14.28 19.54 -8.34
N SER A 464 13.46 19.52 -7.31
CA SER A 464 13.23 18.19 -6.78
C SER A 464 11.74 18.07 -6.47
N GLY A 465 11.25 16.87 -6.19
CA GLY A 465 9.91 16.60 -5.67
C GLY A 465 9.32 15.29 -6.14
N GLY A 466 8.62 14.59 -5.24
CA GLY A 466 7.85 13.38 -5.57
C GLY A 466 6.75 13.66 -6.62
N GLU A 467 6.06 12.63 -7.11
CA GLU A 467 5.06 12.70 -8.21
C GLU A 467 3.89 13.70 -8.00
N LYS A 468 3.80 14.40 -6.87
CA LYS A 468 2.60 15.14 -6.42
C LYS A 468 2.69 16.67 -6.59
N VAL A 469 3.64 17.16 -7.39
CA VAL A 469 4.05 18.58 -7.45
C VAL A 469 3.43 19.41 -8.58
N MET A 470 2.66 18.81 -9.49
CA MET A 470 2.00 19.53 -10.59
C MET A 470 0.49 19.72 -10.33
N LEU A 471 -0.04 20.89 -10.65
CA LEU A 471 -1.43 21.31 -10.38
C LEU A 471 -2.05 22.01 -11.59
N ASN A 472 -3.36 21.86 -11.75
CA ASN A 472 -4.14 22.74 -12.61
C ASN A 472 -4.84 23.79 -11.73
N ILE A 473 -4.48 25.06 -11.95
CA ILE A 473 -5.07 26.23 -11.30
C ILE A 473 -5.60 27.13 -12.40
N ASP A 474 -6.92 27.24 -12.52
CA ASP A 474 -7.59 28.06 -13.54
C ASP A 474 -7.04 27.85 -14.96
N ASN A 475 -6.89 26.58 -15.33
CA ASN A 475 -6.35 26.13 -16.61
C ASN A 475 -4.87 26.51 -16.85
N LYS A 476 -4.13 26.82 -15.78
CA LYS A 476 -2.68 27.00 -15.79
C LYS A 476 -2.00 25.82 -15.12
N ALA A 477 -0.95 25.33 -15.77
CA ALA A 477 -0.08 24.32 -15.19
C ALA A 477 0.86 24.98 -14.18
N VAL A 478 0.76 24.57 -12.92
CA VAL A 478 1.62 25.05 -11.83
C VAL A 478 2.47 23.89 -11.32
N GLN A 479 3.79 24.07 -11.34
CA GLN A 479 4.77 23.07 -10.94
C GLN A 479 5.55 23.57 -9.72
N LEU A 480 5.37 22.92 -8.57
CA LEU A 480 6.07 23.25 -7.34
C LEU A 480 7.54 22.83 -7.38
N VAL A 481 8.38 23.56 -6.65
CA VAL A 481 9.78 23.19 -6.40
C VAL A 481 9.86 22.56 -5.02
N ASP A 482 10.22 21.29 -4.93
CA ASP A 482 10.51 20.64 -3.65
C ASP A 482 11.96 20.96 -3.28
N TYR A 483 12.17 21.56 -2.12
CA TYR A 483 13.52 21.85 -1.63
C TYR A 483 14.08 20.73 -0.74
N GLU A 484 13.27 19.76 -0.30
CA GLU A 484 13.74 18.63 0.52
C GLU A 484 14.65 17.72 -0.31
N GLN A 485 14.19 17.26 -1.47
CA GLN A 485 15.00 16.36 -2.29
C GLN A 485 16.24 17.07 -2.89
N ILE A 486 16.17 18.39 -3.14
CA ILE A 486 17.31 19.26 -3.49
C ILE A 486 18.34 19.22 -2.35
N GLU A 487 17.89 19.47 -1.11
CA GLU A 487 18.71 19.45 0.09
C GLU A 487 19.38 18.08 0.31
N VAL A 488 18.60 17.00 0.18
CA VAL A 488 19.09 15.62 0.32
C VAL A 488 20.18 15.34 -0.71
N MET A 489 19.95 15.67 -1.98
CA MET A 489 20.96 15.47 -3.03
C MET A 489 22.21 16.31 -2.76
N TYR A 490 22.06 17.61 -2.47
CA TYR A 490 23.16 18.51 -2.18
C TYR A 490 24.04 18.04 -1.02
N ASN A 491 23.42 17.53 0.06
CA ASN A 491 24.13 17.05 1.23
C ASN A 491 24.78 15.69 1.03
N THR A 492 24.18 14.81 0.23
CA THR A 492 24.63 13.41 0.08
C THR A 492 25.56 13.19 -1.12
N ILE A 493 25.60 14.08 -2.11
CA ILE A 493 26.36 13.91 -3.37
C ILE A 493 27.83 13.54 -3.14
N LYS A 494 28.44 14.02 -2.07
CA LYS A 494 29.84 13.74 -1.70
C LYS A 494 30.13 12.25 -1.45
N GLU A 495 29.10 11.45 -1.19
CA GLU A 495 29.21 10.02 -0.90
C GLU A 495 28.90 9.13 -2.12
N TYR A 496 28.70 9.72 -3.31
CA TYR A 496 28.20 9.01 -4.49
C TYR A 496 29.26 8.17 -5.21
N SER A 497 30.50 8.10 -4.72
CA SER A 497 31.55 7.25 -5.31
C SER A 497 31.13 5.78 -5.46
N ILE A 498 30.31 5.26 -4.54
CA ILE A 498 29.76 3.90 -4.65
C ILE A 498 28.78 3.74 -5.83
N VAL A 499 27.96 4.77 -6.08
CA VAL A 499 27.00 4.80 -7.18
C VAL A 499 27.74 4.97 -8.50
N ILE A 500 28.70 5.89 -8.56
CA ILE A 500 29.55 6.11 -9.73
C ILE A 500 30.25 4.80 -10.13
N ASN A 501 30.89 4.12 -9.18
CA ASN A 501 31.55 2.84 -9.45
C ASN A 501 30.57 1.76 -9.96
N TYR A 502 29.36 1.72 -9.42
CA TYR A 502 28.31 0.83 -9.90
C TYR A 502 27.92 1.15 -11.35
N LEU A 503 27.62 2.44 -11.65
CA LEU A 503 27.23 2.89 -12.98
C LEU A 503 28.32 2.60 -14.02
N ARG A 504 29.59 2.88 -13.71
CA ARG A 504 30.74 2.58 -14.58
C ARG A 504 30.89 1.09 -14.85
N LYS A 505 30.71 0.25 -13.82
CA LYS A 505 30.75 -1.20 -13.96
C LYS A 505 29.63 -1.66 -14.91
N THR A 506 28.40 -1.20 -14.68
CA THR A 506 27.24 -1.56 -15.51
C THR A 506 27.39 -1.07 -16.95
N ALA A 507 27.88 0.16 -17.17
CA ALA A 507 28.20 0.69 -18.49
C ALA A 507 29.15 -0.23 -19.27
N LYS A 508 30.23 -0.66 -18.59
CA LYS A 508 31.19 -1.60 -19.16
C LYS A 508 30.56 -2.96 -19.48
N GLU A 509 29.76 -3.51 -18.57
CA GLU A 509 29.09 -4.80 -18.80
C GLU A 509 28.17 -4.76 -20.03
N PHE A 510 27.41 -3.68 -20.23
CA PHE A 510 26.59 -3.48 -21.42
C PHE A 510 27.42 -3.33 -22.70
N ARG A 511 28.54 -2.59 -22.64
CA ARG A 511 29.44 -2.39 -23.79
C ARG A 511 30.14 -3.69 -24.20
N ASP A 512 30.61 -4.46 -23.22
CA ASP A 512 31.36 -5.71 -23.42
C ASP A 512 30.43 -6.91 -23.71
N GLY A 513 29.12 -6.75 -23.54
CA GLY A 513 28.14 -7.83 -23.71
C GLY A 513 28.15 -8.85 -22.57
N THR A 514 28.54 -8.43 -21.37
CA THR A 514 28.62 -9.26 -20.16
C THR A 514 27.53 -8.92 -19.12
N TYR A 515 26.65 -7.97 -19.44
CA TYR A 515 25.48 -7.66 -18.62
C TYR A 515 24.42 -8.77 -18.73
N TRP A 516 24.05 -9.40 -17.61
CA TRP A 516 23.01 -10.41 -17.56
C TRP A 516 21.63 -9.78 -17.34
N SER A 517 20.65 -10.09 -18.20
CA SER A 517 19.25 -9.69 -18.02
C SER A 517 18.38 -10.89 -17.69
N ASP A 518 17.71 -10.86 -16.54
CA ASP A 518 16.76 -11.90 -16.15
C ASP A 518 15.52 -11.94 -17.06
N VAL A 519 15.14 -10.80 -17.64
CA VAL A 519 13.99 -10.69 -18.56
C VAL A 519 14.29 -11.36 -19.89
N ALA A 520 15.49 -11.12 -20.44
CA ALA A 520 15.94 -11.76 -21.67
C ALA A 520 16.49 -13.17 -21.43
N ASN A 521 16.79 -13.51 -20.17
CA ASN A 521 17.50 -14.72 -19.75
C ASN A 521 18.80 -14.94 -20.56
N SER A 522 19.55 -13.85 -20.80
CA SER A 522 20.76 -13.86 -21.61
C SER A 522 21.69 -12.70 -21.27
N TYR A 523 22.94 -12.79 -21.73
CA TYR A 523 23.85 -11.64 -21.75
C TYR A 523 23.48 -10.68 -22.87
N ILE A 524 23.40 -9.39 -22.55
CA ILE A 524 23.00 -8.31 -23.45
C ILE A 524 24.22 -7.44 -23.75
N LYS A 525 24.43 -7.16 -25.04
CA LYS A 525 25.31 -6.10 -25.51
C LYS A 525 24.46 -4.94 -26.01
N ASP A 526 24.59 -3.78 -25.37
CA ASP A 526 23.89 -2.56 -25.75
C ASP A 526 24.81 -1.35 -25.49
N VAL A 527 25.46 -0.88 -26.56
CA VAL A 527 26.44 0.21 -26.47
C VAL A 527 25.76 1.54 -26.12
N ARG A 528 24.54 1.78 -26.63
CA ARG A 528 23.78 3.01 -26.35
C ARG A 528 23.42 3.09 -24.88
N VAL A 529 22.87 2.01 -24.32
CA VAL A 529 22.59 1.91 -22.88
C VAL A 529 23.89 2.05 -22.08
N GLY A 530 24.99 1.45 -22.54
CA GLY A 530 26.31 1.65 -21.94
C GLY A 530 26.73 3.13 -21.88
N MET A 531 26.52 3.89 -22.96
CA MET A 531 26.79 5.34 -23.00
C MET A 531 25.91 6.12 -22.02
N GLU A 532 24.63 5.75 -21.85
CA GLU A 532 23.74 6.39 -20.87
C GLU A 532 24.21 6.17 -19.41
N TYR A 533 24.68 4.97 -19.07
CA TYR A 533 25.22 4.68 -17.74
C TYR A 533 26.54 5.43 -17.48
N ASP A 534 27.43 5.51 -18.47
CA ASP A 534 28.67 6.28 -18.36
C ASP A 534 28.37 7.78 -18.21
N ALA A 535 27.45 8.32 -19.02
CA ALA A 535 27.02 9.72 -18.93
C ALA A 535 26.48 10.06 -17.53
N ARG A 536 25.64 9.22 -16.94
CA ARG A 536 25.17 9.42 -15.55
C ARG A 536 26.32 9.46 -14.55
N ALA A 537 27.31 8.58 -14.70
CA ALA A 537 28.48 8.55 -13.83
C ALA A 537 29.33 9.83 -13.98
N ASP A 538 29.57 10.27 -15.23
CA ASP A 538 30.28 11.52 -15.51
C ASP A 538 29.54 12.75 -14.93
N MET A 539 28.22 12.81 -15.06
CA MET A 539 27.41 13.89 -14.47
C MET A 539 27.54 13.91 -12.95
N LEU A 540 27.47 12.76 -12.28
CA LEU A 540 27.63 12.67 -10.82
C LEU A 540 29.03 13.10 -10.39
N GLU A 541 30.09 12.68 -11.09
CA GLU A 541 31.47 13.11 -10.81
C GLU A 541 31.63 14.63 -10.94
N LEU A 542 31.05 15.23 -11.99
CA LEU A 542 31.07 16.68 -12.18
C LEU A 542 30.25 17.41 -11.11
N LEU A 543 29.06 16.90 -10.73
CA LEU A 543 28.22 17.47 -9.67
C LEU A 543 28.86 17.35 -8.29
N MET A 544 29.61 16.29 -8.01
CA MET A 544 30.40 16.16 -6.78
C MET A 544 31.42 17.31 -6.63
N ASN A 545 31.99 17.76 -7.75
CA ASN A 545 32.96 18.85 -7.80
C ASN A 545 32.33 20.25 -7.91
N ASN A 546 31.09 20.34 -8.40
CA ASN A 546 30.35 21.60 -8.64
C ASN A 546 28.94 21.54 -8.01
N ARG A 547 28.86 21.15 -6.73
CA ARG A 547 27.61 20.86 -6.03
C ARG A 547 26.63 22.04 -5.97
N GLU A 548 27.11 23.27 -6.14
CA GLU A 548 26.29 24.48 -6.21
C GLU A 548 25.29 24.47 -7.37
N TYR A 549 25.54 23.66 -8.41
CA TYR A 549 24.60 23.42 -9.53
C TYR A 549 23.46 22.47 -9.17
N ILE A 550 23.37 22.00 -7.93
CA ILE A 550 22.19 21.28 -7.39
C ILE A 550 21.20 22.27 -6.77
N MET A 551 21.61 23.51 -6.50
CA MET A 551 20.79 24.52 -5.83
C MET A 551 20.32 25.61 -6.81
N PRO A 552 19.04 25.99 -6.82
CA PRO A 552 18.49 27.04 -7.68
C PRO A 552 19.27 28.37 -7.61
N ASN A 553 19.38 29.11 -8.72
CA ASN A 553 20.05 30.42 -8.70
C ASN A 553 19.26 31.50 -7.97
N GLU A 554 17.95 31.33 -7.89
CA GLU A 554 17.03 32.22 -7.21
C GLU A 554 16.08 31.40 -6.33
N ALA A 555 15.50 32.02 -5.32
CA ALA A 555 14.45 31.39 -4.53
C ALA A 555 13.16 31.37 -5.34
N VAL A 556 12.67 30.18 -5.69
CA VAL A 556 11.48 29.98 -6.55
C VAL A 556 10.54 29.04 -5.83
N THR A 557 9.29 29.44 -5.64
CA THR A 557 8.30 28.56 -5.00
C THR A 557 7.72 27.56 -5.99
N HIS A 558 7.40 28.04 -7.19
CA HIS A 558 6.81 27.26 -8.25
C HIS A 558 7.05 27.92 -9.61
N TYR A 559 6.76 27.18 -10.66
CA TYR A 559 6.76 27.65 -12.04
C TYR A 559 5.34 27.62 -12.60
N THR A 560 4.96 28.65 -13.34
CA THR A 560 3.80 28.62 -14.23
C THR A 560 4.25 28.16 -15.60
N VAL A 561 3.55 27.18 -16.17
CA VAL A 561 3.89 26.52 -17.43
C VAL A 561 2.76 26.72 -18.44
N GLU A 562 3.09 27.23 -19.61
CA GLU A 562 2.14 27.42 -20.72
C GLU A 562 2.57 26.57 -21.92
N PHE A 563 1.69 25.67 -22.37
CA PHE A 563 1.93 24.82 -23.54
C PHE A 563 1.32 25.47 -24.79
N LYS A 564 2.15 25.87 -25.75
CA LYS A 564 1.75 26.49 -27.02
C LYS A 564 1.85 25.49 -28.16
N TYR A 565 0.76 25.34 -28.91
CA TYR A 565 0.62 24.44 -30.04
C TYR A 565 0.84 25.19 -31.35
#